data_AF-A0A218YWH3-F1
#
_entry.id   AF-A0A218YWH3-F1
#
_cell.length_a   1.000
_cell.length_b   1.000
_cell.length_c   1.000
_cell.angle_alpha   90.00
_cell.angle_beta   90.00
_cell.angle_gamma   90.00
#
_symmetry.space_group_name_H-M   'P 1'
#
loop_
_entity.id
_entity.type
_entity.pdbx_description
1 polymer ?
#
loop_
_entity_poly.entity_id
_entity_poly.type
_entity_poly.pdbx_seq_one_letter_code
_entity_poly.pdbx_strand_id
1 'polypeptide(L)'
;MKLSGLVFALAIPQIVAGHSVFTNLWVDNINQGDGTCVRMAMDPGSATDPINDLQSNNMACGFDGTQSVARVCPVREGAKLSFEFREWADKSKPGAIDGSHKGPCSVYMKNVGSAINDTGVGEGWFKITTSGYDYKTSKWCTELLEANNGFFSYTIPNDLAGGYYLVRPELLALQEADKIPPNPQFYVGCAQIFLDSEATALPRDTVSIPGYVNISNPSVLFDIYNPQWPYPEPGPRAYEAGKSRIREVKPLEEQTEGLLPQNVEMVNANWWGVKLDNYHTEAGCWNASKACYGQATSCYETAPPTGSKNCTLWEENCNGIRDACDKSVFDGPPKLSDIVTE
;
A
#
# COMPACT_ATOMS: atom_id res chain seq x y z
N MET A 1 36.33 4.69 47.02
CA MET A 1 35.17 5.13 46.21
C MET A 1 34.63 3.92 45.47
N LYS A 2 33.41 3.46 45.80
CA LYS A 2 32.73 2.37 45.09
C LYS A 2 31.87 3.02 44.00
N LEU A 3 32.16 2.78 42.73
CA LEU A 3 31.26 3.14 41.64
C LEU A 3 30.19 2.05 41.52
N SER A 4 28.95 2.37 41.87
CA SER A 4 27.78 1.60 41.46
C SER A 4 27.49 1.92 39.99
N GLY A 5 27.63 0.92 39.11
CA GLY A 5 27.16 1.02 37.74
C GLY A 5 25.64 0.87 37.68
N LEU A 6 24.94 1.89 37.20
CA LEU A 6 23.55 1.76 36.77
C LEU A 6 23.51 0.91 35.50
N VAL A 7 22.82 -0.22 35.56
CA VAL A 7 22.42 -0.99 34.38
C VAL A 7 21.16 -0.35 33.82
N PHE A 8 21.26 0.31 32.67
CA PHE A 8 20.10 0.69 31.87
C PHE A 8 19.55 -0.58 31.22
N ALA A 9 18.37 -1.04 31.66
CA ALA A 9 17.62 -2.06 30.94
C ALA A 9 17.01 -1.41 29.68
N LEU A 10 17.58 -1.72 28.51
CA LEU A 10 16.96 -1.42 27.22
C LEU A 10 15.70 -2.30 27.09
N ALA A 11 14.53 -1.68 27.20
CA ALA A 11 13.29 -2.31 26.78
C ALA A 11 13.29 -2.40 25.25
N ILE A 12 13.51 -3.61 24.72
CA ILE A 12 13.30 -3.89 23.30
C ILE A 12 11.78 -3.93 23.10
N PRO A 13 11.18 -3.06 22.25
CA PRO A 13 9.77 -3.18 21.94
C PRO A 13 9.54 -4.56 21.31
N GLN A 14 8.71 -5.37 21.96
CA GLN A 14 8.23 -6.62 21.38
C GLN A 14 7.27 -6.20 20.27
N ILE A 15 7.75 -6.26 19.02
CA ILE A 15 6.85 -6.20 17.86
C ILE A 15 5.91 -7.38 18.03
N VAL A 16 4.61 -7.12 18.18
CA VAL A 16 3.60 -8.17 18.24
C VAL A 16 3.59 -8.80 16.84
N ALA A 17 4.30 -9.91 16.70
CA ALA A 17 4.24 -10.75 15.50
C ALA A 17 2.82 -11.26 15.34
N GLY A 18 2.24 -11.06 14.17
CA GLY A 18 0.96 -11.61 13.76
C GLY A 18 0.00 -10.64 13.08
N HIS A 19 0.31 -9.34 13.13
CA HIS A 19 -0.43 -8.29 12.44
C HIS A 19 -0.03 -8.17 10.95
N SER A 20 -0.75 -7.40 10.14
CA SER A 20 -0.57 -7.38 8.68
C SER A 20 -0.60 -5.98 8.08
N VAL A 21 0.11 -5.75 6.99
CA VAL A 21 0.05 -4.49 6.23
C VAL A 21 0.03 -4.73 4.73
N PHE A 22 -0.79 -3.96 4.01
CA PHE A 22 -0.80 -3.94 2.55
C PHE A 22 0.45 -3.21 2.03
N THR A 23 1.29 -3.92 1.28
CA THR A 23 2.63 -3.42 0.87
C THR A 23 2.78 -3.22 -0.63
N ASN A 24 2.25 -4.15 -1.44
CA ASN A 24 2.50 -4.15 -2.88
C ASN A 24 1.24 -4.38 -3.70
N LEU A 25 1.04 -3.52 -4.68
CA LEU A 25 0.11 -3.76 -5.78
C LEU A 25 0.80 -4.56 -6.89
N TRP A 26 0.07 -5.53 -7.43
CA TRP A 26 0.43 -6.24 -8.66
C TRP A 26 -0.69 -6.08 -9.68
N VAL A 27 -0.33 -5.79 -10.93
CA VAL A 27 -1.27 -5.59 -12.05
C VAL A 27 -0.93 -6.63 -13.12
N ASP A 28 -1.88 -7.51 -13.46
CA ASP A 28 -1.68 -8.60 -14.41
C ASP A 28 -0.46 -9.47 -14.11
N ASN A 29 -0.24 -9.74 -12.82
CA ASN A 29 0.92 -10.46 -12.28
C ASN A 29 2.28 -9.75 -12.46
N ILE A 30 2.27 -8.45 -12.79
CA ILE A 30 3.45 -7.58 -12.80
C ILE A 30 3.51 -6.83 -11.46
N ASN A 31 4.59 -7.02 -10.70
CA ASN A 31 4.85 -6.28 -9.46
C ASN A 31 5.06 -4.80 -9.79
N GLN A 32 4.29 -3.91 -9.16
CA GLN A 32 4.46 -2.47 -9.34
C GLN A 32 5.63 -1.90 -8.53
N GLY A 33 6.16 -2.67 -7.58
CA GLY A 33 7.24 -2.27 -6.67
C GLY A 33 6.74 -2.08 -5.24
N ASP A 34 7.62 -2.34 -4.28
CA ASP A 34 7.36 -2.18 -2.85
C ASP A 34 6.89 -0.75 -2.53
N GLY A 35 5.72 -0.61 -1.89
CA GLY A 35 5.07 0.66 -1.56
C GLY A 35 4.63 1.51 -2.75
N THR A 36 4.87 1.08 -3.99
CA THR A 36 4.62 1.90 -5.18
C THR A 36 3.13 2.04 -5.44
N CYS A 37 2.65 3.28 -5.55
CA CYS A 37 1.23 3.62 -5.66
C CYS A 37 0.38 3.23 -4.43
N VAL A 38 0.98 2.73 -3.36
CA VAL A 38 0.28 2.29 -2.14
C VAL A 38 0.43 3.33 -1.06
N ARG A 39 -0.70 3.76 -0.50
CA ARG A 39 -0.79 4.53 0.74
C ARG A 39 -0.80 3.53 1.89
N MET A 40 0.32 3.46 2.60
CA MET A 40 0.50 2.60 3.78
C MET A 40 0.99 3.44 4.96
N ALA A 41 0.88 2.87 6.16
CA ALA A 41 1.44 3.45 7.37
C ALA A 41 2.96 3.63 7.21
N MET A 42 3.47 4.80 7.60
CA MET A 42 4.89 5.15 7.37
C MET A 42 5.78 4.89 8.59
N ASP A 43 5.21 4.75 9.78
CA ASP A 43 5.95 4.38 11.00
C ASP A 43 6.24 2.86 11.02
N PRO A 44 7.51 2.42 10.87
CA PRO A 44 7.84 0.99 10.86
C PRO A 44 7.48 0.25 12.16
N GLY A 45 7.42 0.96 13.29
CA GLY A 45 7.11 0.36 14.58
C GLY A 45 5.64 -0.02 14.77
N SER A 46 4.74 0.59 14.00
CA SER A 46 3.28 0.43 14.08
C SER A 46 2.64 0.14 12.72
N ALA A 47 3.45 -0.05 11.66
CA ALA A 47 2.93 -0.15 10.29
C ALA A 47 1.93 -1.29 10.07
N THR A 48 2.03 -2.34 10.87
CA THR A 48 1.13 -3.50 10.82
C THR A 48 -0.03 -3.39 11.78
N ASP A 49 -0.06 -2.40 12.68
CA ASP A 49 -1.09 -2.31 13.72
C ASP A 49 -2.50 -2.22 13.12
N PRO A 50 -3.48 -2.92 13.74
CA PRO A 50 -4.85 -2.89 13.25
C PRO A 50 -5.54 -1.58 13.57
N ILE A 51 -6.57 -1.27 12.78
CA ILE A 51 -7.54 -0.22 13.08
C ILE A 51 -8.72 -0.84 13.83
N ASN A 52 -8.91 -0.41 15.07
CA ASN A 52 -9.98 -0.92 15.94
C ASN A 52 -11.06 0.15 16.22
N ASP A 53 -10.75 1.43 15.98
CA ASP A 53 -11.74 2.51 15.99
C ASP A 53 -12.44 2.61 14.63
N LEU A 54 -13.61 1.99 14.54
CA LEU A 54 -14.40 1.91 13.31
C LEU A 54 -14.99 3.25 12.85
N GLN A 55 -14.90 4.30 13.67
CA GLN A 55 -15.34 5.66 13.31
C GLN A 55 -14.17 6.56 12.88
N SER A 56 -12.93 6.09 13.01
CA SER A 56 -11.74 6.83 12.60
C SER A 56 -11.65 6.97 11.08
N ASN A 57 -11.10 8.10 10.62
CA ASN A 57 -10.75 8.31 9.21
C ASN A 57 -9.73 7.28 8.70
N ASN A 58 -8.94 6.68 9.59
CA ASN A 58 -7.99 5.63 9.22
C ASN A 58 -8.68 4.40 8.61
N MET A 59 -9.98 4.18 8.90
CA MET A 59 -10.75 3.11 8.25
C MET A 59 -10.78 3.22 6.72
N ALA A 60 -10.63 4.43 6.16
CA ALA A 60 -10.63 4.61 4.71
C ALA A 60 -9.41 3.98 4.05
N CYS A 61 -8.20 4.34 4.48
CA CYS A 61 -6.97 3.97 3.76
C CYS A 61 -5.80 3.54 4.67
N GLY A 62 -6.03 3.20 5.93
CA GLY A 62 -4.97 2.86 6.89
C GLY A 62 -4.46 4.07 7.67
N PHE A 63 -3.56 3.83 8.63
CA PHE A 63 -2.75 4.90 9.21
C PHE A 63 -1.96 5.61 8.09
N ASP A 64 -1.83 6.92 8.19
CA ASP A 64 -1.26 7.82 7.15
C ASP A 64 -1.96 7.79 5.78
N GLY A 65 -2.92 6.90 5.53
CA GLY A 65 -3.54 6.71 4.21
C GLY A 65 -4.43 7.84 3.70
N THR A 66 -4.72 8.84 4.56
CA THR A 66 -5.34 10.10 4.13
C THR A 66 -4.37 11.00 3.38
N GLN A 67 -3.06 10.76 3.52
CA GLN A 67 -2.01 11.38 2.73
C GLN A 67 -1.82 10.55 1.46
N SER A 68 -1.78 11.23 0.32
CA SER A 68 -1.51 10.57 -0.96
C SER A 68 -0.02 10.26 -1.12
N VAL A 69 0.27 9.40 -2.08
CA VAL A 69 1.63 9.16 -2.56
C VAL A 69 1.83 9.73 -3.95
N ALA A 70 3.08 9.97 -4.34
CA ALA A 70 3.35 10.68 -5.58
C ALA A 70 3.07 9.88 -6.87
N ARG A 71 2.96 8.54 -6.80
CA ARG A 71 2.78 7.68 -7.98
C ARG A 71 1.34 7.21 -8.13
N VAL A 72 0.88 7.11 -9.36
CA VAL A 72 -0.40 6.49 -9.73
C VAL A 72 -0.13 5.39 -10.75
N CYS A 73 -0.62 4.19 -10.49
CA CYS A 73 -0.33 3.02 -11.30
C CYS A 73 -1.37 2.88 -12.42
N PRO A 74 -0.96 2.75 -13.69
CA PRO A 74 -1.89 2.51 -14.79
C PRO A 74 -2.43 1.08 -14.71
N VAL A 75 -3.73 0.93 -14.90
CA VAL A 75 -4.45 -0.34 -14.88
C VAL A 75 -5.46 -0.33 -16.01
N ARG A 76 -5.48 -1.36 -16.84
CA ARG A 76 -6.50 -1.50 -17.89
C ARG A 76 -7.79 -2.10 -17.34
N GLU A 77 -8.91 -1.86 -18.01
CA GLU A 77 -10.16 -2.59 -17.76
C GLU A 77 -9.95 -4.12 -17.77
N GLY A 78 -10.63 -4.82 -16.86
CA GLY A 78 -10.51 -6.27 -16.76
C GLY A 78 -9.15 -6.77 -16.25
N ALA A 79 -8.24 -5.89 -15.81
CA ALA A 79 -6.97 -6.32 -15.23
C ALA A 79 -7.17 -7.11 -13.94
N LYS A 80 -6.27 -8.07 -13.70
CA LYS A 80 -6.16 -8.75 -12.41
C LYS A 80 -5.32 -7.90 -11.47
N LEU A 81 -5.92 -7.42 -10.39
CA LEU A 81 -5.17 -6.86 -9.27
C LEU A 81 -4.84 -7.96 -8.27
N SER A 82 -3.61 -7.97 -7.75
CA SER A 82 -3.26 -8.70 -6.54
C SER A 82 -2.70 -7.74 -5.51
N PHE A 83 -3.17 -7.89 -4.27
CA PHE A 83 -2.76 -7.11 -3.11
C PHE A 83 -1.90 -8.01 -2.24
N GLU A 84 -0.63 -7.64 -2.05
CA GLU A 84 0.30 -8.37 -1.19
C GLU A 84 0.26 -7.77 0.22
N PHE A 85 -0.15 -8.60 1.18
CA PHE A 85 -0.11 -8.33 2.60
C PHE A 85 1.11 -9.02 3.22
N ARG A 86 1.81 -8.33 4.10
CA ARG A 86 3.00 -8.86 4.79
C ARG A 86 2.87 -8.65 6.29
N GLU A 87 3.33 -9.63 7.06
CA GLU A 87 3.47 -9.53 8.52
C GLU A 87 4.73 -8.71 8.90
N TRP A 88 5.75 -8.75 8.04
CA TRP A 88 6.90 -7.85 8.11
C TRP A 88 6.97 -7.04 6.83
N ALA A 89 6.70 -5.73 6.93
CA ALA A 89 6.62 -4.84 5.77
C ALA A 89 7.87 -4.92 4.87
N ASP A 90 9.04 -4.90 5.50
CA ASP A 90 10.38 -4.98 4.89
C ASP A 90 10.74 -6.38 4.36
N LYS A 91 9.85 -7.36 4.54
CA LYS A 91 10.05 -8.76 4.15
C LYS A 91 11.27 -9.42 4.82
N SER A 92 11.70 -8.92 5.97
CA SER A 92 12.78 -9.52 6.78
C SER A 92 12.45 -10.95 7.21
N LYS A 93 11.17 -11.31 7.29
CA LYS A 93 10.66 -12.67 7.50
C LYS A 93 9.45 -12.94 6.59
N PRO A 94 9.20 -14.22 6.23
CA PRO A 94 7.99 -14.60 5.53
C PRO A 94 6.77 -14.55 6.46
N GLY A 95 5.60 -14.32 5.90
CA GLY A 95 4.32 -14.29 6.61
C GLY A 95 3.44 -13.15 6.10
N ALA A 96 2.14 -13.38 6.05
CA ALA A 96 1.16 -12.35 5.69
C ALA A 96 0.38 -11.87 6.91
N ILE A 97 -0.12 -12.81 7.71
CA ILE A 97 -0.88 -12.56 8.93
C ILE A 97 -0.88 -13.83 9.79
N ASP A 98 -0.89 -13.70 11.11
CA ASP A 98 -0.91 -14.88 11.99
C ASP A 98 -2.21 -15.69 11.81
N GLY A 99 -2.10 -17.02 11.83
CA GLY A 99 -3.21 -17.93 11.57
C GLY A 99 -4.39 -17.84 12.55
N SER A 100 -4.22 -17.15 13.70
CA SER A 100 -5.32 -16.84 14.62
C SER A 100 -6.23 -15.71 14.12
N HIS A 101 -5.76 -14.84 13.21
CA HIS A 101 -6.47 -13.66 12.71
C HIS A 101 -7.51 -14.03 11.65
N LYS A 102 -8.47 -14.87 12.03
CA LYS A 102 -9.50 -15.41 11.16
C LYS A 102 -10.55 -14.36 10.85
N GLY A 103 -10.88 -14.18 9.58
CA GLY A 103 -12.00 -13.37 9.16
C GLY A 103 -12.05 -13.10 7.65
N PRO A 104 -13.00 -12.25 7.21
CA PRO A 104 -13.23 -12.02 5.79
C PRO A 104 -12.19 -11.08 5.18
N CYS A 105 -12.11 -11.09 3.86
CA CYS A 105 -11.47 -10.03 3.08
C CYS A 105 -12.46 -9.38 2.12
N SER A 106 -12.24 -8.12 1.77
CA SER A 106 -13.00 -7.41 0.74
C SER A 106 -12.08 -6.49 -0.07
N VAL A 107 -12.52 -6.09 -1.26
CA VAL A 107 -11.91 -4.98 -1.99
C VAL A 107 -12.99 -3.97 -2.34
N TYR A 108 -12.71 -2.71 -2.06
CA TYR A 108 -13.53 -1.57 -2.45
C TYR A 108 -12.80 -0.71 -3.46
N MET A 109 -13.55 0.00 -4.30
CA MET A 109 -13.04 1.04 -5.17
C MET A 109 -13.83 2.33 -4.94
N LYS A 110 -13.18 3.47 -5.10
CA LYS A 110 -13.80 4.80 -5.10
C LYS A 110 -13.28 5.57 -6.30
N ASN A 111 -14.17 5.97 -7.20
CA ASN A 111 -13.83 6.89 -8.28
C ASN A 111 -13.59 8.28 -7.68
N VAL A 112 -12.47 8.90 -8.01
CA VAL A 112 -12.05 10.19 -7.45
C VAL A 112 -11.68 11.15 -8.58
N GLY A 113 -11.81 12.46 -8.32
CA GLY A 113 -11.36 13.46 -9.29
C GLY A 113 -9.84 13.49 -9.45
N SER A 114 -9.11 13.05 -8.42
CA SER A 114 -7.66 13.06 -8.35
C SER A 114 -7.17 12.00 -7.38
N ALA A 115 -6.33 11.07 -7.84
CA ALA A 115 -5.77 10.03 -7.00
C ALA A 115 -4.68 10.57 -6.05
N ILE A 116 -4.15 11.77 -6.31
CA ILE A 116 -3.13 12.41 -5.47
C ILE A 116 -3.68 13.52 -4.56
N ASN A 117 -4.97 13.87 -4.64
CA ASN A 117 -5.59 14.89 -3.77
C ASN A 117 -6.77 14.37 -2.92
N ASP A 118 -7.44 13.28 -3.32
CA ASP A 118 -8.54 12.71 -2.53
C ASP A 118 -8.01 11.93 -1.32
N THR A 119 -8.56 12.18 -0.12
CA THR A 119 -8.13 11.52 1.13
C THR A 119 -8.68 10.11 1.29
N GLY A 120 -9.62 9.68 0.44
CA GLY A 120 -10.36 8.43 0.56
C GLY A 120 -11.53 8.49 1.54
N VAL A 121 -11.54 9.43 2.48
CA VAL A 121 -12.58 9.54 3.52
C VAL A 121 -13.94 9.91 2.90
N GLY A 122 -15.00 9.32 3.44
CA GLY A 122 -16.38 9.65 3.11
C GLY A 122 -16.99 8.74 2.05
N GLU A 123 -18.00 9.28 1.35
CA GLU A 123 -18.89 8.56 0.43
C GLU A 123 -18.19 8.16 -0.89
N GLY A 124 -18.78 7.22 -1.62
CA GLY A 124 -18.37 6.85 -2.99
C GLY A 124 -17.68 5.50 -3.11
N TRP A 125 -17.49 4.78 -2.00
CA TRP A 125 -16.90 3.45 -2.01
C TRP A 125 -17.92 2.41 -2.46
N PHE A 126 -17.61 1.65 -3.50
CA PHE A 126 -18.35 0.46 -3.90
C PHE A 126 -17.48 -0.77 -3.73
N LYS A 127 -18.08 -1.86 -3.26
CA LYS A 127 -17.38 -3.14 -3.11
C LYS A 127 -17.27 -3.81 -4.49
N ILE A 128 -16.09 -4.28 -4.87
CA ILE A 128 -15.91 -5.09 -6.09
C ILE A 128 -15.84 -6.59 -5.79
N THR A 129 -15.37 -6.97 -4.60
CA THR A 129 -15.34 -8.36 -4.18
C THR A 129 -15.37 -8.50 -2.68
N THR A 130 -15.78 -9.69 -2.23
CA THR A 130 -15.69 -10.14 -0.84
C THR A 130 -15.46 -11.64 -0.82
N SER A 131 -14.69 -12.09 0.17
CA SER A 131 -14.49 -13.48 0.50
C SER A 131 -14.58 -13.60 2.01
N GLY A 132 -15.68 -14.14 2.53
CA GLY A 132 -15.83 -14.42 3.95
C GLY A 132 -15.39 -15.82 4.34
N TYR A 133 -16.29 -16.56 4.96
CA TYR A 133 -16.10 -17.96 5.32
C TYR A 133 -16.52 -18.89 4.18
N ASP A 134 -15.58 -19.69 3.66
CA ASP A 134 -15.88 -20.72 2.67
C ASP A 134 -16.37 -22.00 3.36
N TYR A 135 -17.68 -22.23 3.33
CA TYR A 135 -18.34 -23.41 3.88
C TYR A 135 -17.91 -24.75 3.25
N LYS A 136 -17.28 -24.74 2.06
CA LYS A 136 -16.80 -25.97 1.42
C LYS A 136 -15.44 -26.38 1.96
N THR A 137 -14.55 -25.42 2.20
CA THR A 137 -13.19 -25.68 2.70
C THR A 137 -13.04 -25.47 4.20
N SER A 138 -14.07 -24.92 4.84
CA SER A 138 -14.10 -24.52 6.25
C SER A 138 -13.01 -23.52 6.61
N LYS A 139 -12.67 -22.62 5.68
CA LYS A 139 -11.60 -21.62 5.84
C LYS A 139 -12.14 -20.20 5.69
N TRP A 140 -11.56 -19.29 6.46
CA TRP A 140 -11.69 -17.86 6.27
C TRP A 140 -10.78 -17.35 5.16
N CYS A 141 -11.08 -16.16 4.63
CA CYS A 141 -10.23 -15.54 3.63
C CYS A 141 -8.81 -15.26 4.12
N THR A 142 -8.62 -14.81 5.36
CA THR A 142 -7.28 -14.58 5.91
C THR A 142 -6.44 -15.86 5.99
N GLU A 143 -7.05 -17.02 6.20
CA GLU A 143 -6.36 -18.32 6.14
C GLU A 143 -5.94 -18.69 4.70
N LEU A 144 -6.74 -18.30 3.70
CA LEU A 144 -6.40 -18.46 2.28
C LEU A 144 -5.32 -17.46 1.84
N LEU A 145 -5.35 -16.24 2.36
CA LEU A 145 -4.34 -15.20 2.15
C LEU A 145 -2.96 -15.69 2.61
N GLU A 146 -2.87 -16.18 3.84
CA GLU A 146 -1.63 -16.74 4.40
C GLU A 146 -1.14 -17.95 3.58
N ALA A 147 -2.04 -18.87 3.24
CA ALA A 147 -1.72 -20.01 2.38
C ALA A 147 -1.29 -19.61 0.94
N ASN A 148 -1.64 -18.40 0.50
CA ASN A 148 -1.28 -17.83 -0.79
C ASN A 148 -0.16 -16.79 -0.68
N ASN A 149 0.73 -16.90 0.32
CA ASN A 149 1.89 -16.02 0.52
C ASN A 149 1.51 -14.53 0.56
N GLY A 150 0.38 -14.20 1.18
CA GLY A 150 -0.07 -12.81 1.34
C GLY A 150 -0.81 -12.22 0.16
N PHE A 151 -1.08 -13.00 -0.90
CA PHE A 151 -1.76 -12.48 -2.07
C PHE A 151 -3.28 -12.65 -1.99
N PHE A 152 -4.01 -11.54 -2.02
CA PHE A 152 -5.44 -11.51 -2.32
C PHE A 152 -5.64 -10.95 -3.72
N SER A 153 -6.29 -11.68 -4.62
CA SER A 153 -6.42 -11.29 -6.03
C SER A 153 -7.87 -11.17 -6.48
N TYR A 154 -8.13 -10.21 -7.36
CA TYR A 154 -9.43 -10.03 -8.00
C TYR A 154 -9.29 -9.36 -9.37
N THR A 155 -10.20 -9.70 -10.29
CA THR A 155 -10.27 -9.09 -11.62
C THR A 155 -11.23 -7.92 -11.61
N ILE A 156 -10.76 -6.72 -11.94
CA ILE A 156 -11.60 -5.52 -11.98
C ILE A 156 -12.74 -5.73 -13.00
N PRO A 157 -13.99 -5.33 -12.68
CA PRO A 157 -15.07 -5.35 -13.65
C PRO A 157 -14.71 -4.52 -14.90
N ASN A 158 -15.00 -5.06 -16.08
CA ASN A 158 -14.58 -4.47 -17.35
C ASN A 158 -15.51 -3.34 -17.86
N ASP A 159 -16.58 -3.02 -17.15
CA ASP A 159 -17.52 -1.97 -17.54
C ASP A 159 -17.39 -0.69 -16.71
N LEU A 160 -16.44 -0.62 -15.77
CA LEU A 160 -16.18 0.57 -14.96
C LEU A 160 -15.58 1.70 -15.79
N ALA A 161 -16.07 2.92 -15.56
CA ALA A 161 -15.60 4.10 -16.29
C ALA A 161 -14.11 4.38 -16.10
N GLY A 162 -13.43 4.81 -17.16
CA GLY A 162 -12.02 5.24 -17.09
C GLY A 162 -11.81 6.45 -16.16
N GLY A 163 -10.68 6.47 -15.45
CA GLY A 163 -10.27 7.59 -14.59
C GLY A 163 -9.56 7.17 -13.31
N TYR A 164 -9.44 8.09 -12.36
CA TYR A 164 -8.72 7.86 -11.12
C TYR A 164 -9.56 7.10 -10.10
N TYR A 165 -8.94 6.11 -9.46
CA TYR A 165 -9.55 5.32 -8.39
C TYR A 165 -8.60 5.16 -7.22
N LEU A 166 -9.19 5.15 -6.02
CA LEU A 166 -8.59 4.52 -4.86
C LEU A 166 -9.11 3.09 -4.75
N VAL A 167 -8.22 2.12 -4.56
CA VAL A 167 -8.55 0.70 -4.39
C VAL A 167 -8.14 0.25 -3.00
N ARG A 168 -9.11 -0.18 -2.21
CA ARG A 168 -8.94 -0.49 -0.80
C ARG A 168 -9.13 -1.99 -0.55
N PRO A 169 -8.05 -2.79 -0.48
CA PRO A 169 -8.14 -4.11 0.10
C PRO A 169 -8.37 -3.99 1.62
N GLU A 170 -9.18 -4.89 2.14
CA GLU A 170 -9.57 -4.95 3.55
C GLU A 170 -9.44 -6.38 4.04
N LEU A 171 -8.72 -6.55 5.15
CA LEU A 171 -8.81 -7.73 5.99
C LEU A 171 -9.51 -7.35 7.29
N LEU A 172 -10.39 -8.20 7.78
CA LEU A 172 -10.98 -8.09 9.10
C LEU A 172 -10.60 -9.34 9.89
N ALA A 173 -9.95 -9.16 11.02
CA ALA A 173 -9.65 -10.24 11.94
C ALA A 173 -10.60 -10.20 13.14
N LEU A 174 -11.18 -11.36 13.47
CA LEU A 174 -12.31 -11.50 14.40
C LEU A 174 -11.93 -12.23 15.70
N GLN A 175 -10.66 -12.52 15.93
CA GLN A 175 -10.18 -13.28 17.08
C GLN A 175 -10.46 -12.61 18.44
N GLU A 176 -10.65 -11.29 18.45
CA GLU A 176 -11.06 -10.53 19.63
C GLU A 176 -12.39 -9.77 19.43
N ALA A 177 -13.14 -10.09 18.37
CA ALA A 177 -14.41 -9.41 18.05
C ALA A 177 -15.52 -9.64 19.09
N ASP A 178 -15.49 -10.76 19.82
CA ASP A 178 -16.46 -11.12 20.86
C ASP A 178 -16.09 -10.64 22.28
N LYS A 179 -14.92 -10.01 22.44
CA LYS A 179 -14.39 -9.63 23.76
C LYS A 179 -15.14 -8.45 24.37
N ILE A 180 -14.83 -8.12 25.63
CA ILE A 180 -15.42 -7.00 26.36
C ILE A 180 -14.29 -6.07 26.85
N PRO A 181 -14.11 -4.88 26.25
CA PRO A 181 -14.85 -4.36 25.10
C PRO A 181 -14.56 -5.15 23.80
N PRO A 182 -15.49 -5.16 22.82
CA PRO A 182 -15.25 -5.79 21.53
C PRO A 182 -14.07 -5.18 20.79
N ASN A 183 -13.24 -6.02 20.15
CA ASN A 183 -12.02 -5.57 19.48
C ASN A 183 -11.86 -6.23 18.09
N PRO A 184 -12.75 -5.96 17.12
CA PRO A 184 -12.50 -6.31 15.73
C PRO A 184 -11.32 -5.51 15.19
N GLN A 185 -10.48 -6.16 14.39
CA GLN A 185 -9.23 -5.59 13.91
C GLN A 185 -9.23 -5.48 12.38
N PHE A 186 -9.17 -4.25 11.86
CA PHE A 186 -9.10 -4.01 10.42
C PHE A 186 -7.66 -3.75 9.96
N TYR A 187 -7.24 -4.45 8.91
CA TYR A 187 -5.98 -4.19 8.20
C TYR A 187 -6.33 -3.72 6.80
N VAL A 188 -6.08 -2.44 6.54
CA VAL A 188 -6.50 -1.75 5.32
C VAL A 188 -5.37 -0.87 4.79
N GLY A 189 -5.43 -0.58 3.49
CA GLY A 189 -4.57 0.38 2.80
C GLY A 189 -5.27 0.83 1.53
N CYS A 190 -4.66 1.75 0.77
CA CYS A 190 -5.21 2.19 -0.51
C CYS A 190 -4.15 2.19 -1.61
N ALA A 191 -4.46 1.57 -2.74
CA ALA A 191 -3.71 1.78 -3.97
C ALA A 191 -4.30 2.94 -4.78
N GLN A 192 -3.43 3.74 -5.38
CA GLN A 192 -3.76 4.81 -6.32
C GLN A 192 -3.61 4.28 -7.75
N ILE A 193 -4.72 4.21 -8.47
CA ILE A 193 -4.70 3.73 -9.86
C ILE A 193 -5.35 4.73 -10.82
N PHE A 194 -4.90 4.68 -12.06
CA PHE A 194 -5.63 5.20 -13.21
C PHE A 194 -6.18 4.01 -13.98
N LEU A 195 -7.51 3.90 -14.06
CA LEU A 195 -8.19 2.90 -14.86
C LEU A 195 -8.30 3.40 -16.31
N ASP A 196 -7.54 2.78 -17.20
CA ASP A 196 -7.63 2.95 -18.65
C ASP A 196 -8.81 2.11 -19.18
N SER A 197 -9.91 2.78 -19.48
CA SER A 197 -11.16 2.18 -19.96
C SER A 197 -12.01 3.20 -20.71
N GLU A 198 -12.60 2.75 -21.81
CA GLU A 198 -13.60 3.50 -22.59
C GLU A 198 -15.03 3.29 -22.07
N ALA A 199 -15.21 2.42 -21.07
CA ALA A 199 -16.51 2.17 -20.47
C ALA A 199 -17.00 3.40 -19.68
N THR A 200 -18.26 3.37 -19.26
CA THR A 200 -18.94 4.54 -18.67
C THR A 200 -19.64 4.23 -17.34
N ALA A 201 -19.62 2.97 -16.87
CA ALA A 201 -20.40 2.60 -15.72
C ALA A 201 -19.74 3.04 -14.40
N LEU A 202 -20.51 3.71 -13.55
CA LEU A 202 -20.13 3.98 -12.18
C LEU A 202 -21.21 3.45 -11.23
N PRO A 203 -20.87 2.59 -10.25
CA PRO A 203 -21.87 1.99 -9.36
C PRO A 203 -22.65 3.03 -8.55
N ARG A 204 -23.95 2.78 -8.36
CA ARG A 204 -24.83 3.59 -7.49
C ARG A 204 -24.90 3.08 -6.05
N ASP A 205 -24.60 1.80 -5.85
CA ASP A 205 -24.65 1.18 -4.52
C ASP A 205 -23.30 1.41 -3.82
N THR A 206 -23.16 2.62 -3.27
CA THR A 206 -21.96 3.11 -2.59
C THR A 206 -22.18 3.29 -1.09
N VAL A 207 -21.09 3.35 -0.33
CA VAL A 207 -21.08 3.61 1.12
C VAL A 207 -20.03 4.64 1.49
N SER A 208 -20.16 5.18 2.70
CA SER A 208 -19.13 6.01 3.33
C SER A 208 -18.15 5.17 4.14
N ILE A 209 -16.85 5.47 4.03
CA ILE A 209 -15.80 4.91 4.90
C ILE A 209 -15.04 6.07 5.56
N PRO A 210 -15.06 6.20 6.91
CA PRO A 210 -15.84 5.40 7.87
C PRO A 210 -17.36 5.58 7.71
N GLY A 211 -18.14 4.65 8.27
CA GLY A 211 -19.60 4.75 8.37
C GLY A 211 -20.39 3.53 7.90
N TYR A 212 -19.85 2.72 6.99
CA TYR A 212 -20.54 1.51 6.49
C TYR A 212 -20.65 0.39 7.54
N VAL A 213 -19.81 0.45 8.59
CA VAL A 213 -19.79 -0.48 9.72
C VAL A 213 -19.59 0.29 11.03
N ASN A 214 -20.13 -0.25 12.11
CA ASN A 214 -19.98 0.21 13.48
C ASN A 214 -19.80 -0.99 14.41
N ILE A 215 -19.34 -0.71 15.64
CA ILE A 215 -18.96 -1.74 16.62
C ILE A 215 -20.12 -2.63 17.06
N SER A 216 -21.37 -2.28 16.77
CA SER A 216 -22.55 -3.11 17.10
C SER A 216 -23.03 -3.96 15.93
N ASN A 217 -22.41 -3.86 14.74
CA ASN A 217 -22.80 -4.68 13.61
C ASN A 217 -22.44 -6.17 13.84
N PRO A 218 -23.35 -7.12 13.54
CA PRO A 218 -23.09 -8.55 13.69
C PRO A 218 -21.86 -9.06 12.93
N SER A 219 -21.47 -8.38 11.84
CA SER A 219 -20.30 -8.73 11.02
C SER A 219 -18.97 -8.49 11.71
N VAL A 220 -18.92 -7.57 12.68
CA VAL A 220 -17.70 -7.21 13.45
C VAL A 220 -17.81 -7.56 14.94
N LEU A 221 -18.96 -8.07 15.40
CA LEU A 221 -19.18 -8.67 16.73
C LEU A 221 -19.35 -10.19 16.64
N PHE A 222 -18.65 -10.82 15.71
CA PHE A 222 -18.84 -12.22 15.42
C PHE A 222 -17.94 -13.11 16.29
N ASP A 223 -18.54 -14.00 17.08
CA ASP A 223 -17.82 -15.01 17.87
C ASP A 223 -17.39 -16.17 16.97
N ILE A 224 -16.11 -16.18 16.55
CA ILE A 224 -15.54 -17.25 15.73
C ILE A 224 -15.36 -18.58 16.49
N TYR A 225 -15.42 -18.56 17.82
CA TYR A 225 -15.25 -19.74 18.68
C TYR A 225 -16.58 -20.44 18.97
N ASN A 226 -17.70 -19.71 18.91
CA ASN A 226 -19.07 -20.23 18.95
C ASN A 226 -19.96 -19.60 17.85
N PRO A 227 -19.68 -19.88 16.57
CA PRO A 227 -20.24 -19.13 15.45
C PRO A 227 -21.74 -19.39 15.26
N GLN A 228 -22.48 -18.31 14.98
CA GLN A 228 -23.85 -18.36 14.47
C GLN A 228 -23.84 -18.20 12.95
N TRP A 229 -24.16 -19.26 12.22
CA TRP A 229 -24.11 -19.27 10.76
C TRP A 229 -25.46 -18.89 10.12
N PRO A 230 -25.45 -18.26 8.92
CA PRO A 230 -24.26 -17.87 8.13
C PRO A 230 -23.55 -16.62 8.68
N TYR A 231 -22.27 -16.45 8.32
CA TYR A 231 -21.51 -15.24 8.66
C TYR A 231 -22.14 -14.02 7.96
N PRO A 232 -22.50 -12.96 8.70
CA PRO A 232 -23.05 -11.75 8.10
C PRO A 232 -21.92 -10.92 7.48
N GLU A 233 -21.86 -10.87 6.15
CA GLU A 233 -20.86 -10.08 5.43
C GLU A 233 -21.00 -8.57 5.71
N PRO A 234 -19.91 -7.84 6.02
CA PRO A 234 -19.96 -6.40 6.27
C PRO A 234 -20.14 -5.61 4.97
N GLY A 235 -20.92 -4.51 4.99
CA GLY A 235 -21.04 -3.57 3.86
C GLY A 235 -21.94 -4.04 2.70
N PRO A 236 -21.92 -3.32 1.56
CA PRO A 236 -22.82 -3.58 0.45
C PRO A 236 -22.48 -4.89 -0.27
N ARG A 237 -23.38 -5.36 -1.14
CA ARG A 237 -23.09 -6.46 -2.08
C ARG A 237 -22.00 -6.03 -3.05
N ALA A 238 -21.16 -6.98 -3.48
CA ALA A 238 -20.18 -6.74 -4.54
C ALA A 238 -20.87 -6.29 -5.84
N TYR A 239 -20.23 -5.36 -6.53
CA TYR A 239 -20.62 -4.91 -7.85
C TYR A 239 -20.47 -6.05 -8.86
N GLU A 240 -21.49 -6.23 -9.71
CA GLU A 240 -21.48 -7.20 -10.80
C GLU A 240 -21.77 -6.47 -12.10
N ALA A 241 -20.80 -6.54 -13.03
CA ALA A 241 -20.91 -5.94 -14.36
C ALA A 241 -22.20 -6.37 -15.07
N GLY A 242 -22.88 -5.41 -15.70
CA GLY A 242 -24.16 -5.61 -16.39
C GLY A 242 -25.36 -6.00 -15.52
N LYS A 243 -25.22 -6.09 -14.18
CA LYS A 243 -26.32 -6.43 -13.25
C LYS A 243 -26.57 -5.37 -12.18
N SER A 244 -25.52 -4.82 -11.61
CA SER A 244 -25.62 -3.82 -10.55
C SER A 244 -26.16 -2.49 -11.10
N ARG A 245 -26.75 -1.67 -10.21
CA ARG A 245 -27.27 -0.34 -10.60
C ARG A 245 -26.11 0.61 -10.86
N ILE A 246 -26.14 1.30 -11.99
CA ILE A 246 -25.10 2.22 -12.41
C ILE A 246 -25.65 3.62 -12.73
N ARG A 247 -24.74 4.59 -12.74
CA ARG A 247 -24.90 5.85 -13.48
C ARG A 247 -23.82 5.87 -14.55
N GLU A 248 -24.15 6.43 -15.70
CA GLU A 248 -23.16 6.66 -16.75
C GLU A 248 -22.40 7.95 -16.46
N VAL A 249 -21.09 7.91 -16.63
CA VAL A 249 -20.19 9.06 -16.54
C VAL A 249 -19.28 9.08 -17.75
N LYS A 250 -18.81 10.27 -18.15
CA LYS A 250 -17.78 10.37 -19.19
C LYS A 250 -16.46 9.85 -18.60
N PRO A 251 -15.78 8.86 -19.22
CA PRO A 251 -14.49 8.40 -18.76
C PRO A 251 -13.42 9.48 -18.95
N LEU A 252 -12.39 9.44 -18.10
CA LEU A 252 -11.16 10.17 -18.33
C LEU A 252 -10.24 9.30 -19.22
N GLU A 253 -9.87 9.84 -20.37
CA GLU A 253 -9.15 9.10 -21.44
C GLU A 253 -7.64 8.99 -21.16
N GLU A 254 -7.04 9.90 -20.38
CA GLU A 254 -5.59 9.96 -20.18
C GLU A 254 -5.20 10.17 -18.73
N GLN A 255 -4.13 9.47 -18.31
CA GLN A 255 -3.47 9.69 -17.03
C GLN A 255 -2.59 10.95 -17.11
N THR A 256 -2.83 11.88 -16.20
CA THR A 256 -2.08 13.13 -16.03
C THR A 256 -1.41 13.24 -14.65
N GLU A 257 -1.77 12.39 -13.70
CA GLU A 257 -1.29 12.42 -12.32
C GLU A 257 -0.32 11.27 -12.05
N GLY A 258 0.65 11.55 -11.18
CA GLY A 258 1.58 10.56 -10.65
C GLY A 258 2.40 9.80 -11.70
N LEU A 259 2.66 10.43 -12.85
CA LEU A 259 3.57 9.96 -13.90
C LEU A 259 5.04 10.09 -13.46
N LEU A 260 5.92 9.25 -13.97
CA LEU A 260 7.37 9.47 -13.83
C LEU A 260 7.84 10.54 -14.82
N PRO A 261 8.81 11.38 -14.45
CA PRO A 261 9.56 12.16 -15.42
C PRO A 261 10.28 11.27 -16.44
N GLN A 262 10.49 11.77 -17.66
CA GLN A 262 11.18 11.02 -18.73
C GLN A 262 12.64 10.69 -18.42
N ASN A 263 13.28 11.45 -17.52
CA ASN A 263 14.68 11.31 -17.13
C ASN A 263 14.86 10.59 -15.78
N VAL A 264 13.86 9.79 -15.37
CA VAL A 264 13.99 8.91 -14.20
C VAL A 264 15.04 7.84 -14.47
N GLU A 265 15.95 7.64 -13.51
CA GLU A 265 16.98 6.60 -13.55
C GLU A 265 16.66 5.49 -12.54
N MET A 266 15.96 5.82 -11.46
CA MET A 266 15.68 4.90 -10.36
C MET A 266 14.40 5.28 -9.62
N VAL A 267 13.72 4.30 -9.04
CA VAL A 267 12.56 4.50 -8.17
C VAL A 267 12.73 3.74 -6.86
N ASN A 268 12.28 4.31 -5.74
CA ASN A 268 12.13 3.60 -4.47
C ASN A 268 10.73 3.90 -3.94
N ALA A 269 9.82 2.93 -4.02
CA ALA A 269 8.40 3.15 -3.79
C ALA A 269 7.86 4.33 -4.62
N ASN A 270 7.50 5.42 -3.95
CA ASN A 270 6.93 6.60 -4.61
C ASN A 270 7.96 7.70 -4.88
N TRP A 271 9.20 7.54 -4.44
CA TRP A 271 10.31 8.41 -4.77
C TRP A 271 10.96 8.01 -6.10
N TRP A 272 11.55 8.98 -6.79
CA TRP A 272 12.36 8.75 -7.98
C TRP A 272 13.62 9.61 -8.00
N GLY A 273 14.71 8.99 -8.48
CA GLY A 273 15.96 9.67 -8.79
C GLY A 273 15.99 10.03 -10.28
N VAL A 274 16.35 11.27 -10.58
CA VAL A 274 16.54 11.76 -11.96
C VAL A 274 18.01 11.87 -12.31
N LYS A 275 18.29 11.64 -13.59
CA LYS A 275 19.62 11.79 -14.16
C LYS A 275 20.24 13.14 -13.79
N LEU A 276 21.48 13.10 -13.33
CA LEU A 276 22.28 14.28 -13.04
C LEU A 276 22.87 14.87 -14.34
N ASP A 277 23.01 16.19 -14.37
CA ASP A 277 23.65 16.88 -15.48
C ASP A 277 25.12 16.47 -15.62
N ASN A 278 25.59 16.40 -16.87
CA ASN A 278 27.00 16.17 -17.14
C ASN A 278 27.85 17.33 -16.61
N TYR A 279 29.05 17.01 -16.13
CA TYR A 279 30.02 17.99 -15.66
C TYR A 279 31.40 17.77 -16.30
N HIS A 280 32.10 18.88 -16.52
CA HIS A 280 33.45 18.93 -17.10
C HIS A 280 34.41 19.82 -16.27
N THR A 281 33.99 20.24 -15.07
CA THR A 281 34.73 21.16 -14.20
C THR A 281 34.66 20.69 -12.75
N GLU A 282 35.63 21.11 -11.94
CA GLU A 282 35.65 20.83 -10.50
C GLU A 282 34.37 21.32 -9.80
N ALA A 283 33.96 22.56 -10.06
CA ALA A 283 32.73 23.12 -9.51
C ALA A 283 31.49 22.33 -9.98
N GLY A 284 31.45 21.90 -11.25
CA GLY A 284 30.40 21.05 -11.79
C GLY A 284 30.33 19.69 -11.08
N CYS A 285 31.47 19.06 -10.81
CA CYS A 285 31.57 17.79 -10.10
C CYS A 285 30.98 17.90 -8.68
N TRP A 286 31.41 18.89 -7.90
CA TRP A 286 30.91 19.11 -6.54
C TRP A 286 29.43 19.49 -6.50
N ASN A 287 28.94 20.26 -7.49
CA ASN A 287 27.52 20.54 -7.63
C ASN A 287 26.70 19.28 -7.94
N ALA A 288 27.18 18.42 -8.84
CA ALA A 288 26.55 17.14 -9.15
C ALA A 288 26.53 16.19 -7.93
N SER A 289 27.64 16.12 -7.18
CA SER A 289 27.71 15.36 -5.93
C SER A 289 26.66 15.84 -4.93
N LYS A 290 26.59 17.15 -4.68
CA LYS A 290 25.59 17.76 -3.79
C LYS A 290 24.15 17.48 -4.25
N ALA A 291 23.87 17.61 -5.55
CA ALA A 291 22.57 17.32 -6.11
C ALA A 291 22.20 15.83 -5.96
N CYS A 292 23.16 14.92 -6.16
CA CYS A 292 22.98 13.49 -5.97
C CYS A 292 22.58 13.16 -4.52
N TYR A 293 23.34 13.66 -3.54
CA TYR A 293 23.03 13.43 -2.12
C TYR A 293 21.73 14.08 -1.71
N GLY A 294 21.36 15.24 -2.27
CA GLY A 294 20.04 15.83 -2.03
C GLY A 294 18.89 14.89 -2.48
N GLN A 295 19.06 14.23 -3.62
CA GLN A 295 18.13 13.20 -4.08
C GLN A 295 18.15 11.97 -3.14
N ALA A 296 19.33 11.51 -2.70
CA ALA A 296 19.47 10.39 -1.76
C ALA A 296 18.76 10.66 -0.41
N THR A 297 18.94 11.85 0.16
CA THR A 297 18.27 12.27 1.40
C THR A 297 16.77 12.21 1.24
N SER A 298 16.23 12.78 0.15
CA SER A 298 14.78 12.72 -0.13
C SER A 298 14.28 11.28 -0.29
N CYS A 299 15.09 10.38 -0.88
CA CYS A 299 14.75 8.97 -0.98
C CYS A 299 14.56 8.34 0.40
N TYR A 300 15.53 8.52 1.31
CA TYR A 300 15.44 7.95 2.65
C TYR A 300 14.33 8.58 3.50
N GLU A 301 14.08 9.89 3.37
CA GLU A 301 12.99 10.59 4.07
C GLU A 301 11.60 10.11 3.66
N THR A 302 11.47 9.58 2.44
CA THR A 302 10.18 9.12 1.88
C THR A 302 10.11 7.60 1.72
N ALA A 303 11.13 6.86 2.18
CA ALA A 303 11.15 5.42 2.09
C ALA A 303 10.10 4.81 3.05
N PRO A 304 9.18 3.96 2.55
CA PRO A 304 8.21 3.30 3.39
C PRO A 304 8.84 2.15 4.20
N PRO A 305 8.10 1.58 5.16
CA PRO A 305 8.53 0.41 5.93
C PRO A 305 8.88 -0.83 5.08
N THR A 306 8.50 -0.88 3.81
CA THR A 306 8.93 -1.93 2.87
C THR A 306 10.42 -1.83 2.49
N GLY A 307 11.07 -0.71 2.79
CA GLY A 307 12.52 -0.56 2.73
C GLY A 307 13.02 0.52 1.76
N SER A 308 14.34 0.67 1.76
CA SER A 308 15.08 1.74 1.08
C SER A 308 16.19 1.23 0.17
N LYS A 309 16.06 -0.02 -0.33
CA LYS A 309 17.11 -0.69 -1.13
C LYS A 309 17.64 0.20 -2.26
N ASN A 310 16.75 0.86 -2.98
CA ASN A 310 17.14 1.70 -4.10
C ASN A 310 17.68 3.08 -3.65
N CYS A 311 17.36 3.53 -2.43
CA CYS A 311 18.04 4.70 -1.84
C CYS A 311 19.52 4.40 -1.58
N THR A 312 19.84 3.21 -1.08
CA THR A 312 21.23 2.77 -0.85
C THR A 312 22.02 2.68 -2.16
N LEU A 313 21.43 2.07 -3.19
CA LEU A 313 22.05 2.04 -4.52
C LEU A 313 22.26 3.45 -5.10
N TRP A 314 21.32 4.37 -4.88
CA TRP A 314 21.47 5.76 -5.30
C TRP A 314 22.62 6.46 -4.55
N GLU A 315 22.70 6.28 -3.24
CA GLU A 315 23.77 6.81 -2.40
C GLU A 315 25.16 6.28 -2.80
N GLU A 316 25.27 5.02 -3.18
CA GLU A 316 26.49 4.44 -3.76
C GLU A 316 26.92 5.18 -5.03
N ASN A 317 25.99 5.55 -5.90
CA ASN A 317 26.31 6.39 -7.07
C ASN A 317 26.81 7.77 -6.66
N CYS A 318 26.23 8.37 -5.62
CA CYS A 318 26.69 9.65 -5.08
C CYS A 318 28.10 9.56 -4.51
N ASN A 319 28.44 8.45 -3.84
CA ASN A 319 29.79 8.15 -3.38
C ASN A 319 30.75 8.07 -4.57
N GLY A 320 30.37 7.41 -5.68
CA GLY A 320 31.17 7.34 -6.90
C GLY A 320 31.47 8.71 -7.51
N ILE A 321 30.49 9.63 -7.54
CA ILE A 321 30.70 11.01 -8.01
C ILE A 321 31.64 11.77 -7.07
N ARG A 322 31.42 11.69 -5.74
CA ARG A 322 32.29 12.34 -4.75
C ARG A 322 33.74 11.88 -4.89
N ASP A 323 33.94 10.57 -4.99
CA ASP A 323 35.27 9.96 -5.13
C ASP A 323 35.96 10.38 -6.44
N ALA A 324 35.20 10.60 -7.52
CA ALA A 324 35.73 11.18 -8.75
C ALA A 324 36.18 12.63 -8.55
N CYS A 325 35.39 13.45 -7.84
CA CYS A 325 35.77 14.82 -7.51
C CYS A 325 37.04 14.87 -6.65
N ASP A 326 37.14 14.02 -5.62
CA ASP A 326 38.31 13.91 -4.75
C ASP A 326 39.58 13.54 -5.52
N LYS A 327 39.45 12.71 -6.58
CA LYS A 327 40.54 12.30 -7.47
C LYS A 327 40.82 13.29 -8.60
N SER A 328 40.16 14.45 -8.61
CA SER A 328 40.25 15.45 -9.69
C SER A 328 39.82 14.93 -11.08
N VAL A 329 38.89 13.96 -11.11
CA VAL A 329 38.26 13.45 -12.33
C VAL A 329 36.97 14.21 -12.56
N PHE A 330 37.05 15.22 -13.42
CA PHE A 330 35.95 16.17 -13.62
C PHE A 330 35.12 15.95 -14.88
N ASP A 331 35.25 14.79 -15.54
CA ASP A 331 34.40 14.40 -16.67
C ASP A 331 33.43 13.31 -16.20
N GLY A 332 32.14 13.65 -16.04
CA GLY A 332 31.13 12.75 -15.48
C GLY A 332 29.69 13.25 -15.66
N PRO A 333 28.70 12.65 -14.97
CA PRO A 333 28.84 11.62 -13.93
C PRO A 333 29.25 10.25 -14.50
N PRO A 334 29.94 9.39 -13.71
CA PRO A 334 30.13 7.99 -14.05
C PRO A 334 28.76 7.31 -14.28
N LYS A 335 28.69 6.37 -15.22
CA LYS A 335 27.42 5.68 -15.51
C LYS A 335 27.03 4.79 -14.33
N LEU A 336 25.74 4.74 -14.01
CA LEU A 336 25.18 3.85 -12.98
C LEU A 336 25.57 2.37 -13.17
N SER A 337 25.68 1.90 -14.42
CA SER A 337 26.09 0.52 -14.73
C SER A 337 27.52 0.19 -14.35
N ASP A 338 28.38 1.19 -14.24
CA ASP A 338 29.82 1.02 -14.01
C ASP A 338 30.16 0.97 -12.51
N ILE A 339 29.13 1.11 -11.65
CA ILE A 339 29.24 1.18 -10.18
C ILE A 339 28.71 -0.11 -9.52
N VAL A 340 27.81 -0.86 -10.20
CA VAL A 340 27.15 -2.08 -9.65
C VAL A 340 27.92 -3.38 -9.96
N THR A 341 29.13 -3.30 -10.52
CA THR A 341 30.01 -4.46 -10.69
C THR A 341 31.21 -4.37 -9.76
N GLU A 342 31.05 -4.85 -8.52
CA GLU A 342 32.06 -5.62 -7.76
C GLU A 342 31.41 -6.38 -6.58
#